data_AF-A0AA35JYC3-F1
#
_entry.id   AF-A0AA35JYC3-F1
#
_cell.length_a   1.000
_cell.length_b   1.000
_cell.length_c   1.000
_cell.angle_alpha   90.00
_cell.angle_beta   90.00
_cell.angle_gamma   90.00
#
_symmetry.space_group_name_H-M   'P 1'
#
loop_
_entity.id
_entity.type
_entity.pdbx_description
1 polymer ?
#
loop_
_entity_poly.entity_id
_entity_poly.type
_entity_poly.pdbx_seq_one_letter_code
_entity_poly.pdbx_strand_id
1 'polypeptide(L)'
;MEIAPALPIGVPSTLAPSAFALSLRARSLRGCRHSSADTMPALRPLIKPKIVKKRTKKFIRHQSDRYVKIKRNWRKPRGIDNRVRRRFKGQILMPNIGYGSSKKTKHMLPSGFRKFLVHNVKELEVLMMSNKSYCAEIAHNVSSKNRKVIVERAAQLAIKVTNPNARLRSEENE
;
A
#
# COMPACT_ATOMS: atom_id res chain seq x y z
N MET A 1 53.50 -56.25 6.54
CA MET A 1 54.21 -56.08 7.82
C MET A 1 53.73 -54.79 8.43
N GLU A 2 52.78 -54.98 9.33
CA GLU A 2 52.04 -54.00 10.10
C GLU A 2 52.85 -53.71 11.37
N ILE A 3 53.07 -52.44 11.71
CA ILE A 3 53.49 -52.05 13.07
C ILE A 3 52.66 -50.82 13.46
N ALA A 4 51.64 -51.07 14.28
CA ALA A 4 50.93 -50.07 15.07
C ALA A 4 51.79 -49.60 16.27
N PRO A 5 51.41 -48.49 16.90
CA PRO A 5 51.16 -48.63 18.36
C PRO A 5 49.85 -47.99 18.87
N ALA A 6 49.16 -48.79 19.69
CA ALA A 6 48.48 -48.53 20.98
C ALA A 6 48.36 -47.08 21.50
N LEU A 7 47.33 -46.61 22.25
CA LEU A 7 46.09 -47.13 22.86
C LEU A 7 45.32 -45.87 23.44
N PRO A 8 44.14 -46.00 24.10
CA PRO A 8 43.01 -45.07 24.05
C PRO A 8 42.88 -44.16 25.29
N ILE A 9 42.08 -43.09 25.17
CA ILE A 9 41.65 -42.31 26.34
C ILE A 9 40.15 -41.99 26.25
N GLY A 10 39.39 -42.71 27.07
CA GLY A 10 38.21 -42.28 27.84
C GLY A 10 37.18 -41.33 27.23
N VAL A 11 35.98 -41.87 26.97
CA VAL A 11 34.71 -41.20 27.32
C VAL A 11 34.49 -41.41 28.83
N PRO A 12 33.94 -40.44 29.61
CA PRO A 12 32.49 -40.50 29.82
C PRO A 12 31.80 -39.15 30.15
N SER A 13 30.47 -39.24 30.15
CA SER A 13 29.54 -38.61 31.11
C SER A 13 29.07 -37.17 30.86
N THR A 14 27.83 -37.10 30.39
CA THR A 14 26.69 -36.36 30.99
C THR A 14 26.94 -34.99 31.59
N LEU A 15 26.22 -33.99 31.08
CA LEU A 15 25.22 -33.24 31.87
C LEU A 15 24.46 -32.29 30.95
N ALA A 16 23.21 -32.65 30.67
CA ALA A 16 22.21 -31.70 30.22
C ALA A 16 21.72 -30.88 31.42
N PRO A 17 21.53 -29.55 31.29
CA PRO A 17 20.65 -28.83 32.17
C PRO A 17 19.35 -28.43 31.46
N SER A 18 18.27 -28.95 32.04
CA SER A 18 17.04 -28.23 32.38
C SER A 18 16.28 -27.51 31.27
N ALA A 19 15.21 -28.19 30.88
CA ALA A 19 13.88 -27.63 30.65
C ALA A 19 13.63 -26.28 31.36
N PHE A 20 13.38 -25.24 30.57
CA PHE A 20 12.48 -24.16 30.96
C PHE A 20 11.25 -24.24 30.05
N ALA A 21 10.25 -24.97 30.54
CA ALA A 21 8.92 -25.00 29.98
C ALA A 21 8.25 -23.63 30.21
N LEU A 22 8.29 -22.75 29.21
CA LEU A 22 7.37 -21.62 29.14
C LEU A 22 6.03 -22.11 28.57
N SER A 23 5.19 -22.56 29.50
CA SER A 23 3.73 -22.55 29.48
C SER A 23 3.09 -22.00 28.19
N LEU A 24 2.59 -22.90 27.34
CA LEU A 24 1.48 -22.60 26.43
C LEU A 24 0.25 -22.21 27.26
N ARG A 25 0.00 -20.91 27.40
CA ARG A 25 -1.38 -20.45 27.63
C ARG A 25 -2.09 -20.42 26.29
N ALA A 26 -2.71 -21.55 25.94
CA ALA A 26 -3.78 -21.58 24.97
C ALA A 26 -4.95 -20.76 25.53
N ARG A 27 -4.97 -19.45 25.23
CA ARG A 27 -6.15 -18.63 25.48
C ARG A 27 -7.13 -18.89 24.34
N SER A 28 -8.11 -19.74 24.65
CA SER A 28 -9.38 -19.89 23.94
C SER A 28 -9.91 -18.52 23.51
N LEU A 29 -9.78 -18.16 22.23
CA LEU A 29 -10.57 -17.08 21.63
C LEU A 29 -11.93 -17.65 21.22
N ARG A 30 -12.74 -17.99 22.23
CA ARG A 30 -14.18 -18.06 22.06
C ARG A 30 -14.71 -16.64 22.13
N GLY A 31 -15.11 -16.15 20.97
CA GLY A 31 -16.20 -15.23 20.70
C GLY A 31 -16.37 -14.02 21.61
N CYS A 32 -16.18 -12.84 21.04
CA CYS A 32 -17.24 -11.83 21.07
C CYS A 32 -17.47 -11.36 19.64
N ARG A 33 -18.52 -11.89 19.02
CA ARG A 33 -19.17 -11.27 17.88
C ARG A 33 -19.72 -9.94 18.40
N HIS A 34 -18.95 -8.86 18.27
CA HIS A 34 -19.52 -7.54 18.49
C HIS A 34 -20.44 -7.25 17.32
N SER A 35 -21.73 -7.37 17.65
CA SER A 35 -22.88 -6.63 17.16
C SER A 35 -22.60 -5.73 15.96
N SER A 36 -23.26 -6.10 14.87
CA SER A 36 -23.60 -5.27 13.71
C SER A 36 -23.50 -3.76 13.95
N ALA A 37 -22.33 -3.19 13.65
CA ALA A 37 -22.32 -1.86 13.08
C ALA A 37 -23.14 -1.99 11.79
N ASP A 38 -24.26 -1.27 11.71
CA ASP A 38 -25.10 -1.16 10.52
C ASP A 38 -24.21 -1.12 9.29
N THR A 39 -24.12 -2.26 8.63
CA THR A 39 -23.15 -2.46 7.57
C THR A 39 -23.78 -1.80 6.36
N MET A 40 -23.59 -0.48 6.26
CA MET A 40 -24.00 0.31 5.11
C MET A 40 -23.53 -0.45 3.86
N PRO A 41 -24.44 -0.74 2.92
CA PRO A 41 -24.10 -1.58 1.78
C PRO A 41 -22.91 -0.95 1.06
N ALA A 42 -21.83 -1.72 0.96
CA ALA A 42 -20.60 -1.25 0.35
C ALA A 42 -20.90 -0.78 -1.08
N LEU A 43 -20.83 0.54 -1.30
CA LEU A 43 -21.16 1.15 -2.58
C LEU A 43 -20.29 0.51 -3.67
N ARG A 44 -20.97 -0.12 -4.63
CA ARG A 44 -20.35 -0.74 -5.79
C ARG A 44 -20.21 0.31 -6.89
N PRO A 45 -19.04 0.37 -7.56
CA PRO A 45 -18.86 1.27 -8.69
C PRO A 45 -19.80 0.84 -9.83
N LEU A 46 -20.29 1.81 -10.60
CA LEU A 46 -21.20 1.53 -11.72
C LEU A 46 -20.53 0.66 -12.80
N ILE A 47 -19.26 0.95 -13.10
CA ILE A 47 -18.48 0.26 -14.14
C ILE A 47 -17.10 -0.03 -13.57
N LYS A 48 -16.66 -1.29 -13.66
CA LYS A 48 -15.31 -1.70 -13.26
C LYS A 48 -14.55 -2.24 -14.48
N PRO A 49 -14.05 -1.37 -15.37
CA PRO A 49 -13.25 -1.83 -16.51
C PRO A 49 -11.91 -2.40 -16.02
N LYS A 50 -11.36 -3.40 -16.74
CA LYS A 50 -10.03 -3.95 -16.45
C LYS A 50 -8.96 -2.86 -16.65
N ILE A 51 -8.29 -2.48 -15.58
CA ILE A 51 -7.24 -1.46 -15.62
C ILE A 51 -5.95 -2.08 -16.15
N VAL A 52 -5.66 -1.87 -17.44
CA VAL A 52 -4.40 -2.28 -18.05
C VAL A 52 -3.35 -1.17 -17.89
N LYS A 53 -2.27 -1.46 -17.17
CA LYS A 53 -1.07 -0.60 -17.10
C LYS A 53 0.00 -1.17 -18.02
N LYS A 54 0.37 -0.41 -19.06
CA LYS A 54 1.37 -0.81 -20.07
C LYS A 54 2.77 -1.03 -19.48
N ARG A 55 3.08 -0.36 -18.36
CA ARG A 55 4.33 -0.50 -17.63
C ARG A 55 4.05 -0.29 -16.14
N THR A 56 4.59 -1.18 -15.32
CA THR A 56 4.50 -1.11 -13.85
C THR A 56 5.75 -0.48 -13.23
N LYS A 57 6.93 -0.77 -13.79
CA LYS A 57 8.21 -0.21 -13.35
C LYS A 57 8.25 1.31 -13.53
N LYS A 58 8.63 2.03 -12.47
CA LYS A 58 8.84 3.49 -12.50
C LYS A 58 9.96 3.86 -13.48
N PHE A 59 9.84 5.04 -14.10
CA PHE A 59 10.91 5.62 -14.90
C PHE A 59 11.91 6.30 -13.96
N ILE A 60 13.04 5.66 -13.75
CA ILE A 60 14.11 6.14 -12.88
C ILE A 60 15.12 6.98 -13.67
N ARG A 61 15.78 7.92 -13.00
CA ARG A 61 16.90 8.68 -13.59
C ARG A 61 18.11 7.76 -13.82
N HIS A 62 18.81 7.96 -14.93
CA HIS A 62 20.09 7.29 -15.19
C HIS A 62 21.09 7.53 -14.05
N GLN A 63 21.79 6.48 -13.60
CA GLN A 63 22.80 6.51 -12.52
C GLN A 63 22.29 6.89 -11.11
N SER A 64 20.96 6.91 -10.90
CA SER A 64 20.38 7.12 -9.55
C SER A 64 20.51 5.90 -8.63
N ASP A 65 20.89 4.76 -9.18
CA ASP A 65 21.29 3.53 -8.51
C ASP A 65 22.73 3.61 -7.98
N ARG A 66 23.64 4.23 -8.72
CA ARG A 66 25.07 4.31 -8.38
C ARG A 66 25.39 5.41 -7.37
N TYR A 67 24.72 6.56 -7.45
CA TYR A 67 25.07 7.73 -6.64
C TYR A 67 23.89 8.23 -5.81
N VAL A 68 24.09 8.33 -4.49
CA VAL A 68 23.09 8.84 -3.53
C VAL A 68 22.67 10.28 -3.84
N LYS A 69 23.60 11.12 -4.32
CA LYS A 69 23.32 12.51 -4.72
C LYS A 69 22.30 12.64 -5.87
N ILE A 70 22.16 11.59 -6.69
CA ILE A 70 21.25 11.60 -7.84
C ILE A 70 19.91 10.99 -7.43
N LYS A 71 18.90 11.84 -7.25
CA LYS A 71 17.53 11.39 -6.96
C LYS A 71 16.95 10.57 -8.13
N ARG A 72 16.05 9.63 -7.80
CA ARG A 72 15.39 8.72 -8.76
C ARG A 72 14.33 9.39 -9.65
N ASN A 73 14.13 10.70 -9.55
CA ASN A 73 13.13 11.44 -10.35
C ASN A 73 13.54 11.52 -11.83
N TRP A 74 12.63 11.18 -12.74
CA TRP A 74 12.96 11.19 -14.17
C TRP A 74 13.46 12.55 -14.66
N ARG A 75 14.57 12.54 -15.40
CA ARG A 75 15.13 13.69 -16.13
C ARG A 75 15.62 13.21 -17.49
N LYS A 76 15.37 13.99 -18.55
CA LYS A 76 15.80 13.64 -19.92
C LYS A 76 17.33 13.77 -20.02
N PRO A 77 18.08 12.69 -20.36
CA PRO A 77 19.52 12.76 -20.54
C PRO A 77 19.86 13.58 -21.81
N ARG A 78 20.85 14.49 -21.70
CA ARG A 78 21.25 15.38 -22.80
C ARG A 78 22.68 15.17 -23.34
N GLY A 79 23.55 14.49 -22.60
CA GLY A 79 24.97 14.33 -22.97
C GLY A 79 25.21 13.61 -24.31
N ILE A 80 26.31 13.96 -24.98
CA ILE A 80 26.67 13.45 -26.31
C ILE A 80 26.80 11.92 -26.35
N ASP A 81 27.49 11.31 -25.38
CA ASP A 81 27.76 9.86 -25.33
C ASP A 81 26.81 9.07 -24.43
N ASN A 82 25.71 9.70 -24.01
CA ASN A 82 24.79 9.04 -23.10
C ASN A 82 24.07 7.86 -23.77
N ARG A 83 24.31 6.64 -23.26
CA ARG A 83 23.74 5.40 -23.79
C ARG A 83 22.21 5.35 -23.78
N VAL A 84 21.57 5.95 -22.77
CA VAL A 84 20.10 6.03 -22.65
C VAL A 84 19.53 6.91 -23.76
N ARG A 85 20.15 8.07 -24.02
CA ARG A 85 19.73 9.01 -25.05
C ARG A 85 19.78 8.36 -26.44
N ARG A 86 20.85 7.61 -26.72
CA ARG A 86 21.06 6.85 -27.96
C ARG A 86 20.26 5.54 -28.05
N ARG A 87 19.52 5.17 -26.99
CA ARG A 87 18.64 3.98 -26.94
C ARG A 87 19.34 2.64 -27.19
N PHE A 88 20.56 2.46 -26.68
CA PHE A 88 21.23 1.17 -26.76
C PHE A 88 20.46 0.06 -26.03
N LYS A 89 20.55 -1.17 -26.54
CA LYS A 89 19.99 -2.38 -25.91
C LYS A 89 20.54 -2.56 -24.49
N GLY A 90 19.69 -3.05 -23.59
CA GLY A 90 20.04 -3.33 -22.19
C GLY A 90 20.01 -2.12 -21.24
N GLN A 91 19.76 -0.91 -21.78
CA GLN A 91 19.69 0.29 -20.97
C GLN A 91 18.24 0.64 -20.57
N ILE A 92 18.07 1.46 -19.52
CA ILE A 92 16.76 1.95 -19.08
C ILE A 92 15.99 2.65 -20.21
N LEU A 93 14.70 2.32 -20.32
CA LEU A 93 13.81 2.89 -21.32
C LEU A 93 13.36 4.29 -20.92
N MET A 94 13.31 5.20 -21.89
CA MET A 94 12.79 6.56 -21.70
C MET A 94 11.25 6.59 -21.75
N PRO A 95 10.59 7.50 -21.02
CA PRO A 95 9.16 7.77 -21.20
C PRO A 95 8.85 8.21 -22.62
N ASN A 96 7.77 7.66 -23.17
CA ASN A 96 7.20 8.02 -24.46
C ASN A 96 5.67 8.05 -24.36
N ILE A 97 5.00 8.61 -25.37
CA ILE A 97 3.53 8.71 -25.44
C ILE A 97 2.88 7.31 -25.49
N GLY A 98 3.58 6.33 -26.07
CA GLY A 98 3.13 4.94 -26.17
C GLY A 98 2.80 4.29 -24.82
N TYR A 99 3.47 4.69 -23.73
CA TYR A 99 3.15 4.19 -22.37
C TYR A 99 1.89 4.80 -21.73
N GLY A 100 1.25 5.79 -22.37
CA GLY A 100 0.02 6.40 -21.88
C GLY A 100 -1.09 5.37 -21.64
N SER A 101 -1.73 5.42 -20.47
CA SER A 101 -2.92 4.61 -20.16
C SER A 101 -4.10 5.04 -21.04
N SER A 102 -5.06 4.14 -21.28
CA SER A 102 -6.26 4.48 -22.04
C SER A 102 -7.05 5.61 -21.36
N LYS A 103 -7.68 6.48 -22.15
CA LYS A 103 -8.42 7.64 -21.62
C LYS A 103 -9.51 7.22 -20.63
N LYS A 104 -10.17 6.08 -20.87
CA LYS A 104 -11.24 5.53 -20.02
C LYS A 104 -10.76 5.11 -18.62
N THR A 105 -9.60 4.45 -18.52
CA THR A 105 -9.07 3.91 -17.23
C THR A 105 -8.02 4.81 -16.57
N LYS A 106 -7.66 5.93 -17.21
CA LYS A 106 -6.74 6.93 -16.64
C LYS A 106 -7.31 7.44 -15.31
N HIS A 107 -6.47 7.54 -14.29
CA HIS A 107 -6.81 8.01 -12.94
C HIS A 107 -7.86 7.20 -12.14
N MET A 108 -8.22 6.00 -12.60
CA MET A 108 -9.11 5.11 -11.86
C MET A 108 -8.35 4.33 -10.78
N LEU A 109 -8.96 4.18 -9.60
CA LEU A 109 -8.47 3.35 -8.51
C LEU A 109 -8.74 1.86 -8.79
N PRO A 110 -8.01 0.93 -8.16
CA PRO A 110 -8.33 -0.50 -8.24
C PRO A 110 -9.72 -0.85 -7.69
N SER A 111 -10.28 0.02 -6.83
CA SER A 111 -11.65 -0.08 -6.33
C SER A 111 -12.71 0.21 -7.41
N GLY A 112 -12.33 0.75 -8.57
CA GLY A 112 -13.22 1.12 -9.67
C GLY A 112 -13.69 2.58 -9.65
N PHE A 113 -13.41 3.32 -8.57
CA PHE A 113 -13.77 4.73 -8.44
C PHE A 113 -12.65 5.66 -8.93
N ARG A 114 -12.98 6.92 -9.22
CA ARG A 114 -12.02 8.02 -9.37
C ARG A 114 -11.94 8.80 -8.06
N LYS A 115 -10.74 9.17 -7.63
CA LYS A 115 -10.59 9.94 -6.39
C LYS A 115 -10.90 11.41 -6.60
N PHE A 116 -11.66 11.98 -5.67
CA PHE A 116 -11.93 13.40 -5.55
C PHE A 116 -11.43 13.88 -4.19
N LEU A 117 -10.61 14.93 -4.18
CA LEU A 117 -10.00 15.44 -2.96
C LEU A 117 -10.96 16.43 -2.30
N VAL A 118 -11.25 16.23 -1.01
CA VAL A 118 -12.24 17.01 -0.25
C VAL A 118 -11.57 17.73 0.92
N HIS A 119 -11.85 19.02 1.04
CA HIS A 119 -11.45 19.86 2.18
C HIS A 119 -12.61 20.16 3.13
N ASN A 120 -13.81 20.38 2.59
CA ASN A 120 -14.98 20.84 3.35
C ASN A 120 -16.22 19.96 3.13
N VAL A 121 -17.22 20.12 3.99
CA VAL A 121 -18.50 19.38 3.89
C VAL A 121 -19.26 19.73 2.60
N LYS A 122 -19.25 21.00 2.18
CA LYS A 122 -19.91 21.47 0.95
C LYS A 122 -19.39 20.77 -0.32
N GLU A 123 -18.11 20.39 -0.33
CA GLU A 123 -17.51 19.69 -1.46
C GLU A 123 -18.01 18.23 -1.58
N LEU A 124 -18.59 17.65 -0.52
CA LEU A 124 -19.28 16.36 -0.60
C LEU A 124 -20.60 16.47 -1.36
N GLU A 125 -21.25 17.63 -1.33
CA GLU A 125 -22.54 17.83 -2.01
C GLU A 125 -22.38 17.79 -3.53
N VAL A 126 -21.24 18.27 -4.04
CA VAL A 126 -20.86 18.13 -5.46
C VAL A 126 -20.80 16.66 -5.89
N LEU A 127 -20.45 15.77 -4.96
CA LEU A 127 -20.35 14.34 -5.24
C LEU A 127 -21.70 13.61 -5.21
N MET A 128 -22.75 14.21 -4.63
CA MET A 128 -24.06 13.58 -4.42
C MET A 128 -24.64 12.96 -5.70
N MET A 129 -24.52 13.66 -6.83
CA MET A 129 -25.00 13.17 -8.13
C MET A 129 -24.08 12.08 -8.74
N SER A 130 -22.82 12.02 -8.33
CA SER A 130 -21.77 11.20 -8.94
C SER A 130 -21.21 10.12 -8.00
N ASN A 131 -21.97 9.70 -6.99
CA ASN A 131 -21.58 8.73 -5.94
C ASN A 131 -21.04 7.40 -6.48
N LYS A 132 -21.52 6.94 -7.65
CA LYS A 132 -21.13 5.65 -8.24
C LYS A 132 -19.81 5.70 -9.04
N SER A 133 -19.32 6.90 -9.35
CA SER A 133 -18.15 7.12 -10.20
C SER A 133 -16.94 7.63 -9.42
N TYR A 134 -17.19 8.42 -8.37
CA TYR A 134 -16.16 9.06 -7.56
C TYR A 134 -16.17 8.58 -6.12
N CYS A 135 -15.00 8.59 -5.50
CA CYS A 135 -14.81 8.40 -4.07
C CYS A 135 -14.15 9.65 -3.48
N ALA A 136 -14.52 10.01 -2.26
CA ALA A 136 -13.93 11.13 -1.54
C ALA A 136 -12.61 10.72 -0.86
N GLU A 137 -11.57 11.54 -1.02
CA GLU A 137 -10.31 11.46 -0.30
C GLU A 137 -10.17 12.73 0.56
N ILE A 138 -10.21 12.60 1.88
CA ILE A 138 -10.15 13.76 2.77
C ILE A 138 -8.71 14.28 2.82
N ALA A 139 -8.55 15.56 2.51
CA ALA A 139 -7.26 16.23 2.44
C ALA A 139 -6.49 16.17 3.76
N HIS A 140 -5.16 16.04 3.68
CA HIS A 140 -4.29 15.87 4.85
C HIS A 140 -4.27 17.09 5.80
N ASN A 141 -4.69 18.27 5.36
CA ASN A 141 -4.73 19.48 6.18
C ASN A 141 -5.98 19.54 7.10
N VAL A 142 -7.03 18.75 6.84
CA VAL A 142 -8.26 18.79 7.62
C VAL A 142 -8.04 18.23 9.03
N SER A 143 -8.48 19.00 10.03
CA SER A 143 -8.43 18.64 11.46
C SER A 143 -9.29 17.42 11.80
N SER A 144 -9.03 16.77 12.93
CA SER A 144 -9.79 15.61 13.39
C SER A 144 -11.27 15.94 13.63
N LYS A 145 -11.57 17.10 14.22
CA LYS A 145 -12.95 17.56 14.46
C LYS A 145 -13.75 17.66 13.15
N ASN A 146 -13.19 18.32 12.14
CA ASN A 146 -13.86 18.49 10.84
C ASN A 146 -13.95 17.17 10.07
N ARG A 147 -12.99 16.26 10.26
CA ARG A 147 -13.04 14.91 9.68
C ARG A 147 -14.23 14.09 10.16
N LYS A 148 -14.59 14.16 11.45
CA LYS A 148 -15.79 13.48 11.98
C LYS A 148 -17.04 13.92 11.23
N VAL A 149 -17.24 15.24 11.11
CA VAL A 149 -18.38 15.83 10.40
C VAL A 149 -18.41 15.42 8.93
N ILE A 150 -17.27 15.42 8.25
CA ILE A 150 -17.17 14.99 6.84
C ILE A 150 -17.51 13.50 6.69
N VAL A 151 -17.04 12.65 7.60
CA VAL A 151 -17.31 11.20 7.55
C VAL A 151 -18.79 10.91 7.83
N GLU A 152 -19.37 11.54 8.84
CA GLU A 152 -20.80 11.44 9.18
C GLU A 152 -21.67 11.90 8.00
N ARG A 153 -21.36 13.06 7.41
CA ARG A 153 -22.08 13.56 6.24
C ARG A 153 -21.91 12.67 5.02
N ALA A 154 -20.72 12.12 4.79
CA ALA A 154 -20.47 11.19 3.70
C ALA A 154 -21.25 9.88 3.87
N ALA A 155 -21.43 9.40 5.10
CA ALA A 155 -22.26 8.23 5.40
C ALA A 155 -23.73 8.50 5.07
N GLN A 156 -24.26 9.66 5.46
CA GLN A 156 -25.63 10.09 5.12
C GLN A 156 -25.86 10.16 3.60
N LEU A 157 -24.91 10.73 2.86
CA LEU A 157 -25.00 10.89 1.41
C LEU A 157 -24.66 9.61 0.64
N ALA A 158 -24.33 8.52 1.32
CA ALA A 158 -23.82 7.29 0.74
C ALA A 158 -22.69 7.56 -0.27
N ILE A 159 -21.63 8.23 0.20
CA ILE A 159 -20.38 8.48 -0.53
C ILE A 159 -19.28 7.60 0.05
N LYS A 160 -18.54 6.91 -0.82
CA LYS A 160 -17.37 6.12 -0.40
C LYS A 160 -16.18 7.03 -0.09
N VAL A 161 -15.69 6.99 1.15
CA VAL A 161 -14.48 7.68 1.59
C VAL A 161 -13.28 6.71 1.57
N THR A 162 -12.12 7.13 1.03
CA THR A 162 -10.92 6.27 0.96
C THR A 162 -10.15 6.19 2.28
N ASN A 163 -10.18 7.24 3.09
CA ASN A 163 -9.43 7.39 4.33
C ASN A 163 -10.33 7.80 5.51
N PRO A 164 -11.34 6.98 5.90
CA PRO A 164 -12.31 7.35 6.94
C PRO A 164 -11.66 7.50 8.33
N ASN A 165 -10.78 6.58 8.73
CA ASN A 165 -10.25 6.52 10.10
C ASN A 165 -8.98 7.37 10.31
N ALA A 166 -8.57 8.17 9.32
CA ALA A 166 -7.34 8.93 9.44
C ALA A 166 -7.45 10.01 10.52
N ARG A 167 -6.56 9.97 11.53
CA ARG A 167 -6.47 10.85 12.72
C ARG A 167 -7.60 10.72 13.75
N LEU A 168 -8.59 9.86 13.53
CA LEU A 168 -9.62 9.58 14.51
C LEU A 168 -9.17 8.39 15.35
N ARG A 169 -9.04 8.59 16.66
CA ARG A 169 -8.94 7.48 17.61
C ARG A 169 -10.35 7.18 18.11
N SER A 170 -10.74 5.91 18.07
CA SER A 170 -11.89 5.42 18.82
C SER A 170 -11.47 5.35 20.29
N GLU A 171 -12.27 5.90 21.18
CA GLU A 171 -12.18 5.55 22.60
C GLU A 171 -12.71 4.10 22.71
N GLU A 172 -11.90 3.21 23.30
CA GLU A 172 -12.33 1.86 23.65
C GLU A 172 -13.26 2.02 24.85
N ASN A 173 -14.58 2.01 24.61
CA ASN A 173 -15.55 1.92 25.69
C ASN A 173 -15.50 0.48 26.24
N GLU A 174 -15.13 0.35 27.52
CA GLU A 174 -15.19 -0.88 28.32
C GLU A 174 -16.63 -1.44 28.42
#